data_AF-A0A285CHS2-F1
#
_entry.id   AF-A0A285CHS2-F1
#
_cell.length_a   1.000
_cell.length_b   1.000
_cell.length_c   1.000
_cell.angle_alpha   90.00
_cell.angle_beta   90.00
_cell.angle_gamma   90.00
#
_symmetry.space_group_name_H-M   'P 1'
#
loop_
_entity.id
_entity.type
_entity.pdbx_description
1 polymer ?
#
loop_
_entity_poly.entity_id
_entity_poly.type
_entity_poly.pdbx_seq_one_letter_code
_entity_poly.pdbx_strand_id
1 'polypeptide(L)'
;MGAVRAKDAVGTTTVIADSGYRGTGLIIPHRRAPGQTELPAWKEEHNASHRKVRARVERVFARMKTWRILRDWRLRGDGIHHAMLGIARLYNLALSG
;
A
#
# COMPACT_ATOMS: atom_id res chain seq x y z
N MET A 1 25.58 -9.92 7.36
CA MET A 1 24.58 -8.87 7.65
C MET A 1 23.27 -9.31 7.03
N GLY A 2 22.40 -9.97 7.80
CA GLY A 2 21.16 -10.58 7.28
C GLY A 2 20.17 -9.49 6.88
N ALA A 3 19.64 -9.56 5.66
CA ALA A 3 18.63 -8.61 5.18
C ALA A 3 17.42 -8.65 6.12
N VAL A 4 17.17 -7.56 6.85
CA VAL A 4 15.91 -7.35 7.58
C VAL A 4 14.80 -7.40 6.53
N ARG A 5 13.90 -8.39 6.63
CA ARG A 5 12.81 -8.51 5.65
C ARG A 5 11.78 -7.46 5.99
N ALA A 6 11.15 -6.83 5.00
CA ALA A 6 10.20 -5.76 5.27
C ALA A 6 9.04 -6.21 6.18
N LYS A 7 8.67 -7.50 6.16
CA LYS A 7 7.72 -8.09 7.11
C LYS A 7 8.11 -7.88 8.59
N ASP A 8 9.41 -7.83 8.90
CA ASP A 8 9.91 -7.71 10.28
C ASP A 8 9.70 -6.29 10.82
N ALA A 9 9.64 -5.28 9.93
CA ALA A 9 9.37 -3.89 10.27
C ALA A 9 7.89 -3.58 10.52
N VAL A 10 7.00 -4.50 10.14
CA VAL A 10 5.54 -4.31 10.16
C VAL A 10 4.91 -4.90 11.44
N GLY A 11 5.65 -5.71 12.19
CA GLY A 11 5.15 -6.35 13.41
C GLY A 11 4.02 -7.34 13.11
N THR A 12 2.92 -7.26 13.86
CA THR A 12 1.75 -8.17 13.72
C THR A 12 0.70 -7.68 12.74
N THR A 13 0.91 -6.51 12.12
CA THR A 13 -0.08 -5.93 11.20
C THR A 13 -0.08 -6.66 9.87
N THR A 14 -1.25 -7.07 9.40
CA THR A 14 -1.43 -7.58 8.05
C THR A 14 -1.15 -6.48 7.03
N VAL A 15 -0.05 -6.60 6.28
CA VAL A 15 0.31 -5.64 5.23
C VAL A 15 0.24 -6.27 3.85
N ILE A 16 -0.53 -5.58 3.01
CA ILE A 16 -0.72 -5.85 1.59
C ILE A 16 0.20 -4.90 0.81
N ALA A 17 1.02 -5.44 -0.06
CA ALA A 17 2.05 -4.70 -0.78
C ALA A 17 1.92 -4.87 -2.29
N ASP A 18 2.51 -3.95 -3.05
CA ASP A 18 2.53 -4.07 -4.51
C ASP A 18 3.54 -5.14 -4.98
N SER A 19 3.38 -5.59 -6.23
CA SER A 19 4.24 -6.59 -6.89
C SER A 19 5.73 -6.20 -6.96
N GLY A 20 6.05 -4.92 -6.73
CA GLY A 20 7.42 -4.43 -6.59
C GLY A 20 8.12 -4.90 -5.31
N TYR A 21 7.36 -5.22 -4.25
CA TYR A 21 7.88 -5.67 -2.95
C TYR A 21 8.14 -7.19 -2.90
N ARG A 22 8.53 -7.79 -4.03
CA ARG A 22 8.87 -9.21 -4.08
C ARG A 22 10.08 -9.52 -3.18
N GLY A 23 10.07 -10.69 -2.55
CA GLY A 23 11.14 -11.13 -1.65
C GLY A 23 11.08 -10.54 -0.23
N THR A 24 10.14 -9.65 0.05
CA THR A 24 10.01 -8.98 1.36
C THR A 24 9.19 -9.76 2.40
N GLY A 25 8.48 -10.80 1.96
CA GLY A 25 7.58 -11.59 2.82
C GLY A 25 6.23 -10.95 3.11
N LEU A 26 5.91 -9.81 2.47
CA LEU A 26 4.60 -9.18 2.53
C LEU A 26 3.58 -9.91 1.64
N ILE A 27 2.29 -9.70 1.91
CA ILE A 27 1.20 -10.23 1.07
C ILE A 27 1.21 -9.45 -0.25
N ILE A 28 1.48 -10.12 -1.36
CA ILE A 28 1.58 -9.52 -2.70
C ILE A 28 0.70 -10.29 -3.70
N PRO A 29 0.27 -9.66 -4.82
CA PRO A 29 -0.51 -10.36 -5.84
C PRO A 29 0.26 -11.53 -6.44
N HIS A 30 -0.45 -12.61 -6.76
CA HIS A 30 0.11 -13.74 -7.47
C HIS A 30 0.36 -13.37 -8.94
N ARG A 31 1.55 -13.72 -9.45
CA ARG A 31 1.91 -13.54 -10.85
C ARG A 31 1.95 -14.88 -11.57
N ARG A 32 1.63 -14.88 -12.86
CA ARG A 32 1.84 -16.01 -13.76
C ARG A 32 3.34 -16.30 -13.90
N ALA A 33 3.73 -17.57 -13.84
CA ALA A 33 5.08 -17.98 -14.16
C ALA A 33 5.32 -17.93 -15.68
N PRO A 34 6.59 -17.86 -16.15
CA PRO A 34 6.90 -18.03 -17.56
C PRO A 34 6.31 -19.36 -18.08
N GLY A 35 5.57 -19.32 -19.20
CA GLY A 35 4.90 -20.48 -19.77
C GLY A 35 3.54 -20.85 -19.14
N GLN A 36 3.10 -20.12 -18.11
CA GLN A 36 1.78 -20.33 -17.50
C GLN A 36 0.74 -19.39 -18.11
N THR A 37 -0.23 -19.97 -18.82
CA THR A 37 -1.30 -19.20 -19.49
C THR A 37 -2.29 -18.61 -18.48
N GLU A 38 -2.69 -19.40 -17.47
CA GLU A 38 -3.72 -19.03 -16.49
C GLU A 38 -3.30 -19.30 -15.05
N LEU A 39 -3.80 -18.45 -14.14
CA LEU A 39 -3.68 -18.68 -12.69
C LEU A 39 -4.82 -19.61 -12.24
N PRO A 40 -4.56 -20.52 -11.28
CA PRO A 40 -5.62 -21.20 -10.55
C PRO A 40 -6.68 -20.21 -10.04
N ALA A 41 -7.96 -20.61 -10.10
CA ALA A 41 -9.09 -19.74 -9.77
C ALA A 41 -8.95 -19.03 -8.40
N TRP A 42 -8.47 -19.75 -7.38
CA TRP A 42 -8.27 -19.17 -6.05
C TRP A 42 -7.20 -18.06 -6.00
N LYS A 43 -6.16 -18.14 -6.86
CA LYS A 43 -5.13 -17.08 -6.98
C LYS A 43 -5.69 -15.86 -7.71
N GLU A 44 -6.53 -16.09 -8.70
CA GLU A 44 -7.21 -15.03 -9.44
C GLU A 44 -8.22 -14.29 -8.55
N GLU A 45 -8.96 -15.01 -7.71
CA GLU A 45 -9.86 -14.45 -6.71
C GLU A 45 -9.12 -13.62 -5.65
N HIS A 46 -8.00 -14.15 -5.13
CA HIS A 46 -7.13 -13.37 -4.24
C HIS A 46 -6.64 -12.08 -4.91
N ASN A 47 -6.19 -12.16 -6.17
CA ASN A 47 -5.75 -10.98 -6.94
C ASN A 47 -6.90 -9.99 -7.18
N ALA A 48 -8.13 -10.46 -7.35
CA ALA A 48 -9.30 -9.60 -7.49
C ALA A 48 -9.59 -8.83 -6.19
N SER A 49 -9.50 -9.50 -5.03
CA SER A 49 -9.58 -8.84 -3.73
C SER A 49 -8.48 -7.78 -3.57
N HIS A 50 -7.24 -8.13 -3.92
CA HIS A 50 -6.10 -7.23 -3.86
C HIS A 50 -6.27 -6.00 -4.77
N ARG A 51 -6.82 -6.18 -5.98
CA ARG A 51 -7.14 -5.08 -6.92
C ARG A 51 -8.21 -4.14 -6.36
N LYS A 52 -9.24 -4.66 -5.70
CA LYS A 52 -10.29 -3.84 -5.08
C LYS A 52 -9.71 -2.93 -3.99
N VAL A 53 -8.83 -3.45 -3.14
CA VAL A 53 -8.14 -2.65 -2.11
C VAL A 53 -7.25 -1.59 -2.76
N ARG A 54 -6.42 -1.99 -3.74
CA ARG A 54 -5.53 -1.07 -4.46
C ARG A 54 -6.31 0.06 -5.14
N ALA A 55 -7.39 -0.25 -5.85
CA ALA A 55 -8.19 0.76 -6.55
C ALA A 55 -8.79 1.82 -5.59
N ARG A 56 -9.22 1.43 -4.39
CA ARG A 56 -9.70 2.37 -3.37
C ARG A 56 -8.58 3.31 -2.91
N VAL A 57 -7.44 2.74 -2.57
CA VAL A 57 -6.25 3.49 -2.11
C VAL A 57 -5.74 4.43 -3.20
N GLU A 58 -5.59 3.95 -4.43
CA GLU A 58 -5.15 4.75 -5.57
C GLU A 58 -6.11 5.89 -5.89
N ARG A 59 -7.42 5.68 -5.77
CA ARG A 59 -8.43 6.74 -5.97
C ARG A 59 -8.27 7.86 -4.95
N VAL A 60 -8.04 7.51 -3.68
CA VAL A 60 -7.74 8.49 -2.62
C VAL A 60 -6.45 9.22 -2.93
N PHE A 61 -5.36 8.50 -3.26
CA PHE A 61 -4.09 9.12 -3.61
C PHE A 61 -4.17 10.01 -4.85
N ALA A 62 -4.94 9.63 -5.87
CA ALA A 62 -5.17 10.45 -7.06
C ALA A 62 -5.82 11.79 -6.68
N ARG A 63 -6.84 11.77 -5.80
CA ARG A 63 -7.47 12.99 -5.28
C ARG A 63 -6.52 13.81 -4.39
N MET A 64 -5.67 13.15 -3.60
CA MET A 64 -4.68 13.85 -2.77
C MET A 64 -3.58 14.52 -3.58
N LYS A 65 -3.15 13.91 -4.70
CA LYS A 65 -2.12 14.47 -5.60
C LYS A 65 -2.56 15.79 -6.25
N THR A 66 -3.85 16.08 -6.33
CA THR A 66 -4.34 17.36 -6.86
C THR A 66 -4.24 18.50 -5.84
N TRP A 67 -4.09 18.20 -4.54
CA TRP A 67 -4.00 19.23 -3.51
C TRP A 67 -2.64 19.90 -3.52
N ARG A 68 -2.63 21.23 -3.72
CA ARG A 68 -1.41 22.05 -3.80
C ARG A 68 -0.52 21.88 -2.56
N ILE A 69 -1.10 21.86 -1.36
CA ILE A 69 -0.34 21.69 -0.11
C ILE A 69 0.41 20.35 -0.04
N LEU A 70 -0.21 19.25 -0.48
CA LEU A 70 0.45 17.93 -0.48
C LEU A 70 1.50 17.83 -1.59
N ARG A 71 1.29 18.51 -2.71
CA ARG A 71 2.28 18.63 -3.79
C ARG A 71 3.51 19.42 -3.32
N ASP A 72 3.29 20.54 -2.65
CA ASP A 72 4.34 21.42 -2.14
C ASP A 72 5.15 20.78 -1.00
N TRP A 73 4.54 19.86 -0.25
CA TRP A 73 5.20 19.10 0.81
C TRP A 73 5.92 17.85 0.29
N ARG A 74 5.40 17.22 -0.78
CA ARG A 74 6.09 16.14 -1.50
C ARG A 74 7.45 16.56 -2.04
N LEU A 75 7.56 17.79 -2.52
CA LEU A 75 8.82 18.32 -3.05
C LEU A 75 9.84 18.66 -1.96
N ARG A 76 9.44 18.65 -0.67
CA ARG A 76 10.30 18.99 0.48
C ARG A 76 10.81 17.77 1.27
N GLY A 77 10.75 16.56 0.71
CA GLY A 77 11.41 15.37 1.25
C GLY A 77 10.66 14.70 2.41
N ASP A 78 10.53 15.39 3.56
CA ASP A 78 10.04 14.80 4.82
C ASP A 78 8.61 15.25 5.21
N GLY A 79 8.05 16.25 4.53
CA GLY A 79 6.74 16.83 4.88
C GLY A 79 5.57 15.85 4.73
N ILE A 80 5.65 14.88 3.81
CA ILE A 80 4.55 13.95 3.55
C ILE A 80 4.27 13.06 4.77
N HIS A 81 5.30 12.56 5.45
CA HIS A 81 5.12 11.66 6.59
C HIS A 81 4.38 12.37 7.72
N HIS A 82 4.79 13.61 8.04
CA HIS A 82 4.13 14.44 9.04
C HIS A 82 2.71 14.85 8.63
N ALA A 83 2.47 15.19 7.35
CA ALA A 83 1.11 15.45 6.85
C ALA A 83 0.20 14.24 6.98
N MET A 84 0.68 13.06 6.60
CA MET A 84 -0.10 11.82 6.66
C MET A 84 -0.45 11.45 8.11
N LEU A 85 0.51 11.57 9.03
CA LEU A 85 0.26 11.40 10.47
C LEU A 85 -0.76 12.43 10.99
N GLY A 86 -0.65 13.69 10.58
CA GLY A 86 -1.59 14.75 10.95
C GLY A 86 -3.02 14.47 10.45
N ILE A 87 -3.18 14.12 9.18
CA ILE A 87 -4.49 13.80 8.58
C ILE A 87 -5.10 12.56 9.24
N ALA A 88 -4.32 11.49 9.44
CA ALA A 88 -4.80 10.28 10.10
C ALA A 88 -5.24 10.56 11.54
N ARG A 89 -4.49 11.39 12.27
CA ARG A 89 -4.84 11.78 13.65
C ARG A 89 -6.13 12.60 13.71
N LEU A 90 -6.31 13.56 12.80
CA LEU A 90 -7.54 14.36 12.72
C LEU A 90 -8.75 13.51 12.33
N TYR A 91 -8.60 12.58 11.38
CA TYR A 91 -9.66 11.67 10.96
C TYR A 91 -10.08 10.73 12.10
N ASN A 92 -9.11 10.15 12.83
CA ASN A 92 -9.40 9.28 13.97
C ASN A 92 -10.10 10.05 15.09
N LEU A 93 -9.71 11.30 15.38
CA LEU A 93 -10.40 12.16 16.35
C LEU A 93 -11.86 12.44 15.94
N ALA A 94 -12.11 12.70 14.66
CA ALA A 94 -13.46 12.93 14.14
C ALA A 94 -14.37 11.68 14.19
N LEU A 95 -13.80 10.48 14.19
CA LEU A 95 -14.52 9.21 14.35
C LEU A 95 -14.71 8.78 15.81
N SER A 96 -13.91 9.33 16.73
CA SER A 96 -13.90 8.98 18.15
C SER A 96 -14.72 9.96 19.02
N GLY A 97 -15.29 11.00 18.40
CA GLY A 97 -16.15 12.00 19.02
C GLY A 97 -17.62 11.65 18.91
#